data_AF-A0A175RIM8-F1
#
_entry.id   AF-A0A175RIM8-F1
#
_cell.length_a   1.000
_cell.length_b   1.000
_cell.length_c   1.000
_cell.angle_alpha   90.00
_cell.angle_beta   90.00
_cell.angle_gamma   90.00
#
_symmetry.space_group_name_H-M   'P 1'
#
loop_
_entity.id
_entity.type
_entity.pdbx_description
1 polymer ?
#
loop_
_entity_poly.entity_id
_entity_poly.type
_entity_poly.pdbx_seq_one_letter_code
_entity_poly.pdbx_strand_id
1 'polypeptide(L)'
;MTVLRGIGRDRPRARRPRPRGVWIASGIGVVLLLAIAVGAFFPLVGFLAGVTATTAGLVPFPFVRVSLVALLGLVVVLALVLLALTRRHTATSVVAVVFAVLVALAVTAYPVATVAISSADRAGDVWPIVTGLWQRFAG
;
A
#
# COMPACT_ATOMS: atom_id res chain seq x y z
N MET A 1 -66.88 -20.22 -27.78
CA MET A 1 -65.58 -20.11 -28.45
C MET A 1 -64.92 -18.82 -27.97
N THR A 2 -64.39 -18.79 -26.75
CA THR A 2 -63.04 -19.23 -26.35
C THR A 2 -61.96 -18.27 -26.85
N VAL A 3 -61.61 -17.35 -25.94
CA VAL A 3 -60.25 -16.90 -25.55
C VAL A 3 -59.17 -16.96 -26.63
N LEU A 4 -58.49 -15.83 -26.88
CA LEU A 4 -57.02 -15.82 -26.96
C LEU A 4 -56.48 -14.48 -26.45
N ARG A 5 -56.33 -14.46 -25.13
CA ARG A 5 -55.58 -13.48 -24.34
C ARG A 5 -54.10 -13.78 -24.59
N GLY A 6 -53.45 -12.94 -25.38
CA GLY A 6 -52.02 -13.05 -25.69
C GLY A 6 -51.25 -11.79 -25.30
N ILE A 7 -51.53 -11.21 -24.12
CA ILE A 7 -50.69 -10.13 -23.59
C ILE A 7 -49.38 -10.78 -23.14
N GLY A 8 -48.37 -10.66 -24.01
CA GLY A 8 -46.99 -11.02 -23.73
C GLY A 8 -46.58 -10.39 -22.41
N ARG A 9 -46.31 -11.24 -21.42
CA ARG A 9 -45.68 -10.80 -20.18
C ARG A 9 -44.25 -10.44 -20.52
N ASP A 10 -44.01 -9.17 -20.84
CA ASP A 10 -42.70 -8.55 -20.68
C ASP A 10 -42.39 -8.59 -19.19
N ARG A 11 -41.85 -9.73 -18.73
CA ARG A 11 -41.27 -9.81 -17.40
C ARG A 11 -40.10 -8.85 -17.43
N PRO A 12 -40.12 -7.73 -16.68
CA PRO A 12 -38.92 -6.93 -16.54
C PRO A 12 -37.82 -7.89 -16.10
N ARG A 13 -36.74 -7.98 -16.88
CA ARG A 13 -35.54 -8.74 -16.50
C ARG A 13 -35.13 -8.17 -15.15
N ALA A 14 -35.56 -8.83 -14.07
CA ALA A 14 -35.26 -8.43 -12.72
C ALA A 14 -33.74 -8.36 -12.67
N ARG A 15 -33.20 -7.13 -12.63
CA ARG A 15 -31.77 -6.90 -12.44
C ARG A 15 -31.43 -7.65 -11.17
N ARG A 16 -30.75 -8.80 -11.29
CA ARG A 16 -30.36 -9.60 -10.12
C ARG A 16 -29.70 -8.63 -9.14
N PRO A 17 -30.18 -8.54 -7.89
CA PRO A 17 -29.57 -7.68 -6.90
C PRO A 17 -28.08 -7.97 -6.88
N ARG A 18 -27.24 -6.93 -7.06
CA ARG A 18 -25.79 -7.09 -7.00
C ARG A 18 -25.47 -7.85 -5.69
N PRO A 19 -24.68 -8.92 -5.74
CA PRO A 19 -24.34 -9.67 -4.54
C PRO A 19 -23.66 -8.70 -3.55
N ARG A 20 -24.38 -8.43 -2.45
CA ARG A 20 -24.03 -7.49 -1.37
C ARG A 20 -22.59 -7.68 -0.85
N GLY A 21 -22.07 -8.91 -0.97
CA GLY A 21 -20.72 -9.27 -0.57
C GLY A 21 -19.60 -8.52 -1.28
N VAL A 22 -19.78 -8.07 -2.54
CA VAL A 22 -18.75 -7.27 -3.25
C VAL A 22 -18.58 -5.90 -2.60
N TRP A 23 -19.70 -5.28 -2.17
CA TRP A 23 -19.67 -3.97 -1.52
C TRP A 23 -19.05 -4.04 -0.12
N ILE A 24 -19.36 -5.09 0.64
CA ILE A 24 -18.78 -5.31 1.97
C ILE A 24 -17.28 -5.58 1.87
N ALA A 25 -16.86 -6.47 0.96
CA ALA A 25 -15.44 -6.79 0.77
C ALA A 25 -14.63 -5.58 0.29
N SER A 26 -15.16 -4.81 -0.67
CA SER A 26 -14.51 -3.60 -1.15
C SER A 26 -14.48 -2.50 -0.08
N GLY A 27 -15.56 -2.37 0.71
CA GLY A 27 -15.61 -1.42 1.83
C GLY A 27 -14.55 -1.73 2.88
N ILE A 28 -14.46 -2.99 3.31
CA ILE A 28 -13.43 -3.44 4.26
C ILE A 28 -12.02 -3.20 3.69
N GLY A 29 -11.79 -3.54 2.42
CA GLY A 29 -10.49 -3.31 1.77
C GLY A 29 -10.08 -1.84 1.75
N VAL A 30 -11.00 -0.94 1.41
CA VAL A 30 -10.76 0.52 1.42
C VAL A 30 -10.46 1.02 2.83
N VAL A 31 -11.23 0.58 3.83
CA VAL A 31 -10.98 0.96 5.24
C VAL A 31 -9.62 0.47 5.71
N LEU A 32 -9.24 -0.77 5.37
CA LEU A 32 -7.92 -1.31 5.72
C LEU A 32 -6.79 -0.50 5.07
N LEU A 33 -6.94 -0.14 3.79
CA LEU A 33 -5.97 0.68 3.06
C LEU A 33 -5.81 2.07 3.69
N LEU A 34 -6.91 2.71 4.05
CA LEU A 34 -6.90 3.99 4.77
C LEU A 34 -6.21 3.84 6.14
N ALA A 35 -6.52 2.78 6.88
CA ALA A 35 -5.90 2.51 8.17
C ALA A 35 -4.38 2.29 8.04
N ILE A 36 -3.91 1.53 7.04
CA ILE A 36 -2.48 1.33 6.78
C ILE A 36 -1.81 2.65 6.38
N ALA A 37 -2.43 3.41 5.48
CA ALA A 37 -1.88 4.68 5.02
C ALA A 37 -1.71 5.68 6.18
N VAL A 38 -2.79 5.93 6.92
CA VAL A 38 -2.82 6.95 7.98
C VAL A 38 -2.15 6.46 9.27
N GLY A 39 -2.32 5.19 9.63
CA GLY A 39 -1.83 4.64 10.89
C GLY A 39 -0.39 4.13 10.85
N ALA A 40 0.14 3.79 9.67
CA ALA A 40 1.51 3.29 9.54
C ALA A 40 2.34 4.15 8.59
N PHE A 41 1.94 4.28 7.32
CA PHE A 41 2.81 4.87 6.29
C PHE A 41 3.11 6.35 6.53
N PHE A 42 2.07 7.19 6.69
CA PHE A 42 2.23 8.62 6.96
C PHE A 42 3.03 8.92 8.23
N PRO A 43 2.73 8.33 9.40
CA PRO A 43 3.53 8.57 10.60
C PRO A 43 4.96 8.08 10.45
N LEU A 44 5.20 6.95 9.79
CA LEU A 44 6.55 6.42 9.56
C LEU A 44 7.38 7.35 8.66
N VAL A 45 6.84 7.76 7.52
CA VAL A 45 7.53 8.69 6.61
C VAL A 45 7.68 10.07 7.24
N GLY A 46 6.67 10.56 7.97
CA GLY A 46 6.72 11.84 8.68
C GLY A 46 7.80 11.84 9.77
N PHE A 47 7.90 10.77 10.55
CA PHE A 47 8.96 10.58 11.54
C PHE A 47 10.35 10.55 10.88
N LEU A 48 10.52 9.73 9.85
CA LEU A 48 11.80 9.60 9.12
C LEU A 48 12.23 10.92 8.46
N ALA A 49 11.30 11.63 7.84
CA ALA A 49 11.55 12.96 7.29
C ALA A 49 11.92 13.96 8.40
N GLY A 50 11.22 13.94 9.54
CA GLY A 50 11.52 14.77 10.70
C GLY A 50 12.91 14.54 11.27
N VAL A 51 13.31 13.27 11.46
CA VAL A 51 14.67 12.90 11.93
C VAL A 51 15.74 13.35 10.93
N THR A 52 15.48 13.18 9.63
CA THR A 52 16.43 13.61 8.59
C THR A 52 16.62 15.13 8.60
N ALA A 53 15.53 15.88 8.77
CA ALA A 53 15.56 17.34 8.83
C ALA A 53 16.31 17.87 10.08
N THR A 54 16.19 17.19 11.22
CA THR A 54 16.80 17.63 12.48
C THR A 54 18.25 17.16 12.68
N THR A 55 18.68 16.10 11.98
CA THR A 55 20.02 15.52 12.14
C THR A 55 21.07 16.07 11.15
N ALA A 56 20.81 17.21 10.51
CA ALA A 56 21.69 17.80 9.48
C ALA A 56 22.07 16.80 8.35
N GLY A 57 21.23 15.79 8.08
CA GLY A 57 21.48 14.75 7.09
C GLY A 57 22.36 13.58 7.57
N LEU A 58 22.61 13.43 8.88
CA LEU A 58 23.32 12.26 9.43
C LEU A 58 22.53 10.96 9.24
N VAL A 59 21.19 11.01 9.21
CA VAL A 59 20.36 9.89 8.77
C VAL A 59 20.02 10.07 7.29
N PRO A 60 20.60 9.28 6.37
CA PRO A 60 20.36 9.42 4.94
C PRO A 60 19.00 8.81 4.57
N PHE A 61 17.92 9.57 4.74
CA PHE A 61 16.60 9.12 4.29
C PHE A 61 16.46 9.27 2.77
N PRO A 62 16.28 8.17 2.01
CA PRO A 62 16.22 8.22 0.56
C PRO A 62 14.83 8.67 0.07
N PHE A 63 14.48 9.92 0.38
CA PHE A 63 13.16 10.51 0.16
C PHE A 63 12.65 10.28 -1.26
N VAL A 64 13.46 10.58 -2.28
CA VAL A 64 13.05 10.44 -3.70
C VAL A 64 12.68 8.99 -4.05
N ARG A 65 13.45 8.00 -3.59
CA ARG A 65 13.15 6.58 -3.86
C ARG A 65 11.89 6.13 -3.12
N VAL A 66 11.75 6.53 -1.86
CA VAL A 66 10.56 6.22 -1.05
C VAL A 66 9.31 6.85 -1.67
N SER A 67 9.37 8.11 -2.10
CA SER A 67 8.25 8.80 -2.76
C SER A 67 7.87 8.12 -4.08
N LEU A 68 8.83 7.72 -4.91
CA LEU A 68 8.55 7.02 -6.17
C LEU A 68 7.87 5.67 -5.93
N VAL A 69 8.37 4.87 -4.99
CA VAL A 69 7.77 3.57 -4.64
C VAL A 69 6.38 3.75 -4.05
N ALA A 70 6.18 4.79 -3.23
CA ALA A 70 4.88 5.12 -2.66
C ALA A 70 3.86 5.51 -3.74
N LEU A 71 4.26 6.35 -4.70
CA LEU A 71 3.41 6.74 -5.83
C LEU A 71 3.06 5.53 -6.71
N LEU A 72 4.03 4.67 -7.01
CA LEU A 72 3.80 3.46 -7.79
C LEU A 72 2.86 2.50 -7.05
N GLY A 73 3.09 2.30 -5.75
CA GLY A 73 2.25 1.51 -4.86
C GLY A 73 0.81 2.00 -4.81
N LEU A 74 0.62 3.32 -4.69
CA LEU A 74 -0.69 3.95 -4.74
C LEU A 74 -1.43 3.62 -6.04
N VAL A 75 -0.76 3.75 -7.18
CA VAL A 75 -1.34 3.43 -8.50
C VAL A 75 -1.76 1.96 -8.57
N VAL A 76 -0.92 1.03 -8.12
CA VAL A 76 -1.21 -0.42 -8.13
C VAL A 76 -2.40 -0.74 -7.22
N VAL A 77 -2.42 -0.20 -6.00
CA VAL A 77 -3.51 -0.38 -5.05
C VAL A 77 -4.82 0.14 -5.63
N LEU A 78 -4.82 1.35 -6.20
CA LEU A 78 -6.01 1.93 -6.82
C LEU A 78 -6.50 1.07 -7.98
N ALA A 79 -5.59 0.57 -8.83
CA ALA A 79 -5.95 -0.32 -9.94
C ALA A 79 -6.58 -1.62 -9.44
N LEU A 80 -6.05 -2.23 -8.37
CA LEU A 80 -6.59 -3.45 -7.78
C LEU A 80 -7.96 -3.22 -7.11
N VAL A 81 -8.17 -2.08 -6.45
CA VAL A 81 -9.47 -1.71 -5.88
C VAL A 81 -10.49 -1.43 -6.98
N LEU A 82 -10.11 -0.71 -8.05
CA LEU A 82 -10.96 -0.49 -9.24
C LEU A 82 -11.31 -1.82 -9.93
N LEU A 83 -10.36 -2.75 -10.02
CA LEU A 83 -10.60 -4.10 -10.54
C LEU A 83 -11.56 -4.89 -9.64
N ALA A 84 -11.41 -4.78 -8.32
CA ALA A 84 -12.32 -5.40 -7.35
C ALA A 84 -13.76 -4.86 -7.45
N LEU A 85 -13.90 -3.56 -7.73
CA LEU A 85 -15.19 -2.87 -7.90
C LEU A 85 -15.87 -3.16 -9.24
N THR A 86 -15.10 -3.43 -10.30
CA THR A 86 -15.63 -3.70 -11.64
C THR A 86 -16.03 -5.17 -11.86
N ARG A 87 -15.59 -6.10 -11.01
CA ARG A 87 -15.89 -7.54 -11.12
C ARG A 87 -17.25 -7.91 -10.50
N ARG A 88 -18.06 -8.66 -11.25
CA ARG A 88 -19.40 -9.14 -10.83
C ARG A 88 -19.38 -10.38 -9.91
N HIS A 89 -18.21 -11.01 -9.71
CA HIS A 89 -18.01 -12.22 -8.90
C HIS A 89 -17.30 -11.89 -7.57
N THR A 90 -17.90 -12.34 -6.46
CA THR A 90 -17.39 -12.11 -5.10
C THR A 90 -15.99 -12.69 -4.90
N ALA A 91 -15.71 -13.90 -5.39
CA ALA A 91 -14.41 -14.55 -5.23
C ALA A 91 -13.25 -13.76 -5.86
N THR A 92 -13.44 -13.28 -7.09
CA THR A 92 -12.43 -12.44 -7.78
C THR A 92 -12.22 -11.08 -7.10
N SER A 93 -13.27 -10.54 -6.48
CA SER A 93 -13.18 -9.27 -5.73
C SER A 93 -12.36 -9.45 -4.45
N VAL A 94 -12.60 -10.54 -3.70
CA VAL A 94 -11.83 -10.88 -2.49
C VAL A 94 -10.35 -11.04 -2.80
N VAL A 95 -10.00 -11.79 -3.85
CA VAL A 95 -8.60 -11.98 -4.24
C VAL A 95 -7.94 -10.64 -4.59
N ALA A 96 -8.60 -9.78 -5.38
CA ALA A 96 -8.08 -8.48 -5.72
C ALA A 96 -7.86 -7.57 -4.49
N VAL A 97 -8.77 -7.62 -3.50
CA VAL A 97 -8.60 -6.91 -2.23
C VAL A 97 -7.42 -7.44 -1.43
N VAL A 98 -7.25 -8.77 -1.33
CA VAL A 98 -6.09 -9.37 -0.64
C VAL A 98 -4.79 -8.93 -1.29
N PHE A 99 -4.70 -8.97 -2.62
CA PHE A 99 -3.52 -8.47 -3.33
C PHE A 99 -3.27 -6.98 -3.08
N ALA A 100 -4.32 -6.15 -3.06
CA ALA A 100 -4.18 -4.72 -2.74
C ALA A 100 -3.60 -4.50 -1.35
N VAL A 101 -4.05 -5.27 -0.36
CA VAL A 101 -3.51 -5.22 1.02
C VAL A 101 -2.05 -5.65 1.06
N LEU A 102 -1.69 -6.75 0.39
CA LEU A 102 -0.29 -7.23 0.34
C LEU A 102 0.64 -6.18 -0.31
N VAL A 103 0.19 -5.54 -1.39
CA VAL A 103 0.94 -4.46 -2.03
C VAL A 103 1.11 -3.27 -1.08
N ALA A 104 0.05 -2.86 -0.38
CA ALA A 104 0.13 -1.76 0.59
C ALA A 104 1.13 -2.05 1.72
N LEU A 105 1.17 -3.30 2.22
CA LEU A 105 2.16 -3.72 3.21
C LEU A 105 3.59 -3.68 2.67
N ALA A 106 3.81 -4.20 1.46
CA ALA A 106 5.13 -4.18 0.82
C ALA A 106 5.66 -2.75 0.62
N VAL A 107 4.80 -1.84 0.16
CA VAL A 107 5.13 -0.42 -0.02
C VAL A 107 5.47 0.24 1.33
N THR A 108 4.77 -0.13 2.40
CA THR A 108 5.03 0.39 3.75
C THR A 108 6.36 -0.12 4.33
N ALA A 109 6.75 -1.36 4.03
CA ALA A 109 8.00 -1.94 4.49
C ALA A 109 9.24 -1.36 3.79
N TYR A 110 9.09 -0.85 2.56
CA TYR A 110 10.19 -0.34 1.74
C TYR A 110 11.03 0.75 2.44
N PRO A 111 10.47 1.87 2.95
CA PRO A 111 11.26 2.88 3.64
C PRO A 111 12.09 2.31 4.80
N VAL A 112 11.54 1.39 5.60
CA VAL A 112 12.27 0.74 6.70
C VAL A 112 13.49 -0.03 6.19
N ALA A 113 13.31 -0.85 5.14
CA ALA A 113 14.41 -1.61 4.55
C ALA A 113 15.50 -0.69 3.99
N THR A 114 15.12 0.38 3.30
CA THR A 114 16.10 1.32 2.73
C THR A 114 16.92 2.04 3.79
N VAL A 115 16.28 2.44 4.90
CA VAL A 115 16.95 3.09 6.03
C VAL A 115 17.90 2.11 6.70
N ALA A 116 17.49 0.86 6.91
CA ALA A 116 18.34 -0.18 7.49
C ALA A 116 19.59 -0.44 6.65
N ILE A 117 19.44 -0.58 5.33
CA ILE A 117 20.57 -0.76 4.40
C ILE A 117 21.51 0.45 4.44
N SER A 118 20.95 1.66 4.33
CA SER A 118 21.77 2.89 4.34
C SER A 118 22.50 3.13 5.66
N SER A 119 21.93 2.66 6.77
CA SER A 119 22.55 2.72 8.09
C SER A 119 23.71 1.73 8.20
N ALA A 120 23.58 0.56 7.58
CA ALA A 120 24.66 -0.43 7.51
C ALA A 120 25.84 0.08 6.66
N ASP A 121 25.56 0.70 5.51
CA ASP A 121 26.60 1.30 4.64
C ASP A 121 27.38 2.40 5.38
N ARG A 122 26.67 3.32 6.05
CA ARG A 122 27.28 4.39 6.86
C ARG A 122 28.08 3.86 8.04
N ALA A 123 27.60 2.82 8.73
CA ALA A 123 28.34 2.20 9.82
C ALA A 123 29.66 1.57 9.33
N GLY A 124 29.63 0.96 8.13
CA GLY A 124 30.82 0.46 7.45
C GLY A 124 31.82 1.56 7.12
N ASP A 125 31.36 2.72 6.63
CA ASP A 125 32.23 3.85 6.26
C ASP A 125 32.85 4.58 7.47
N VAL A 126 32.17 4.62 8.61
CA VAL A 126 32.64 5.32 9.82
C VAL A 126 33.63 4.47 10.64
N TRP A 127 33.53 3.14 10.56
CA TRP A 127 34.38 2.22 11.31
C TRP A 127 35.91 2.41 11.05
N PRO A 128 36.38 2.59 9.80
CA PRO A 128 37.78 2.93 9.51
C PRO A 128 38.25 4.24 10.14
N ILE A 129 37.36 5.23 10.26
CA ILE A 129 37.69 6.54 10.84
C ILE A 129 37.89 6.40 12.35
N VAL A 130 36.98 5.67 13.02
CA VAL A 130 37.07 5.40 14.46
C VAL A 130 38.30 4.56 14.78
N THR A 131 38.57 3.50 14.03
CA THR A 131 39.76 2.66 14.21
C THR A 131 41.05 3.43 13.92
N GLY A 132 41.06 4.31 12.91
CA GLY A 132 42.19 5.19 12.63
C GLY A 132 42.45 6.24 13.73
N LEU A 133 41.39 6.81 14.31
CA LEU A 133 41.50 7.70 15.48
C LEU A 133 41.98 6.92 16.71
N TRP A 134 41.44 5.73 16.93
CA TRP A 134 41.84 4.87 18.02
C TRP A 134 43.33 4.49 17.93
N GLN A 135 43.83 4.10 16.75
CA GLN A 135 45.26 3.83 16.55
C GLN A 135 46.12 5.07 16.81
N ARG A 136 45.69 6.26 16.38
CA ARG A 136 46.42 7.51 16.69
C ARG A 136 46.47 7.83 18.18
N PHE A 137 45.44 7.46 18.93
CA PHE A 137 45.38 7.67 20.39
C PHE A 137 46.04 6.53 21.19
N ALA A 138 46.00 5.29 20.69
CA ALA A 138 46.48 4.10 21.38
C ALA A 138 47.94 3.72 21.05
N GLY A 139 48.48 4.21 19.93
CA GLY A 139 49.85 3.91 19.47
C GLY A 139 49.90 2.69 18.55
#